data_AF-A0A830EIP3-F1
#
_entry.id   AF-A0A830EIP3-F1
#
_cell.length_a   1.000
_cell.length_b   1.000
_cell.length_c   1.000
_cell.angle_alpha   90.00
_cell.angle_beta   90.00
_cell.angle_gamma   90.00
#
_symmetry.space_group_name_H-M   'P 1'
#
loop_
_entity.id
_entity.type
_entity.pdbx_description
1 polymer ?
#
loop_
_entity_poly.entity_id
_entity_poly.type
_entity_poly.pdbx_seq_one_letter_code
_entity_poly.pdbx_strand_id
1 'polypeptide(L)' 'MIKCPYCGSDDVEVVKTWKMRNYTVTHYKCRACGGTFNHYSDASTGKEFILRSGRRAVKH' A
#
# COMPACT_ATOMS: atom_id res chain seq x y z
N MET A 1 -2.74 -12.76 -0.23
CA MET A 1 -2.65 -12.03 1.04
C MET A 1 -1.66 -10.89 0.85
N ILE A 2 -2.05 -9.64 1.11
CA ILE A 2 -1.13 -8.50 1.03
C ILE A 2 -0.17 -8.55 2.22
N LYS A 3 1.14 -8.45 1.95
CA LYS A 3 2.17 -8.40 2.99
C LYS A 3 2.72 -7.00 3.12
N CYS A 4 3.01 -6.60 4.34
CA CYS A 4 3.70 -5.35 4.65
C CYS A 4 5.07 -5.32 3.97
N PRO A 5 5.35 -4.35 3.08
CA PRO A 5 6.61 -4.28 2.36
C PRO A 5 7.78 -3.85 3.26
N TYR A 6 7.53 -3.54 4.54
CA TYR A 6 8.55 -3.12 5.50
C TYR A 6 9.02 -4.27 6.41
N CYS A 7 8.09 -5.09 6.92
CA CYS A 7 8.41 -6.16 7.88
C CYS A 7 7.93 -7.56 7.46
N GLY A 8 7.22 -7.70 6.34
CA GLY A 8 6.74 -9.00 5.83
C GLY A 8 5.48 -9.55 6.50
N SER A 9 5.00 -8.94 7.59
CA SER A 9 3.73 -9.30 8.24
C SER A 9 2.54 -9.16 7.30
N ASP A 10 1.58 -10.08 7.39
CA ASP A 10 0.28 -10.03 6.71
C ASP A 10 -0.83 -9.38 7.56
N ASP A 11 -0.53 -8.99 8.81
CA ASP A 11 -1.43 -8.23 9.68
C ASP A 11 -1.46 -6.75 9.25
N VAL A 12 -2.27 -6.50 8.22
CA VAL A 12 -2.45 -5.18 7.60
C VAL A 12 -3.93 -4.82 7.56
N GLU A 13 -4.23 -3.56 7.86
CA GLU A 13 -5.58 -3.01 7.77
C GLU A 13 -5.75 -2.14 6.53
N VAL A 14 -6.91 -2.24 5.89
CA VAL A 14 -7.31 -1.30 4.84
C VAL A 14 -7.73 0.01 5.50
N VAL A 15 -7.06 1.10 5.13
CA VAL A 15 -7.38 2.44 5.62
C VAL A 15 -8.35 3.15 4.67
N LYS A 16 -8.10 3.07 3.36
CA LYS A 16 -8.96 3.69 2.34
C LYS A 16 -8.72 3.03 0.97
N THR A 17 -9.76 2.95 0.17
CA THR A 17 -9.67 2.57 -1.24
C THR A 17 -10.19 3.69 -2.13
N TRP A 18 -9.52 3.95 -3.26
CA TRP A 18 -9.99 4.90 -4.28
C TRP A 18 -9.62 4.46 -5.69
N LYS A 19 -10.22 5.10 -6.69
CA LYS A 19 -9.87 4.92 -8.10
C LYS A 19 -8.88 6.00 -8.53
N MET A 20 -7.83 5.59 -9.24
CA MET A 20 -6.83 6.48 -9.84
C MET A 20 -6.57 6.03 -11.27
N ARG A 21 -7.14 6.73 -12.24
CA ARG A 21 -7.14 6.32 -13.66
C ARG A 21 -7.67 4.87 -13.77
N ASN A 22 -6.87 3.95 -14.31
CA ASN A 22 -7.24 2.54 -14.48
C ASN A 22 -6.99 1.69 -13.22
N TYR A 23 -6.37 2.26 -12.19
CA TYR A 23 -6.01 1.53 -10.97
C TYR A 23 -7.07 1.67 -9.88
N THR A 24 -7.35 0.56 -9.20
CA THR A 24 -7.88 0.55 -7.85
C THR A 24 -6.70 0.67 -6.89
N VAL A 25 -6.69 1.69 -6.06
CA VAL A 25 -5.63 1.92 -5.09
C VAL A 25 -6.18 1.67 -3.70
N THR A 26 -5.57 0.73 -2.99
CA THR A 26 -5.90 0.43 -1.60
C THR A 26 -4.74 0.85 -0.71
N HIS A 27 -4.99 1.80 0.19
CA HIS A 27 -4.04 2.20 1.22
C HIS A 27 -4.14 1.28 2.42
N TYR A 28 -3.00 0.76 2.85
CA TYR A 28 -2.85 -0.13 3.98
C TYR A 28 -2.00 0.49 5.07
N LYS A 29 -2.29 0.12 6.31
CA LYS A 29 -1.42 0.31 7.46
C LYS A 29 -1.08 -1.06 8.06
N CYS A 30 0.19 -1.30 8.33
CA CYS A 30 0.61 -2.52 9.01
C CYS A 30 0.39 -2.37 10.51
N ARG A 31 -0.32 -3.31 11.13
CA ARG A 31 -0.56 -3.32 12.58
C ARG A 31 0.67 -3.76 13.37
N ALA A 32 1.55 -4.55 12.76
CA ALA A 32 2.78 -5.02 13.39
C ALA A 32 3.88 -3.94 13.49
N CYS A 33 4.06 -3.08 12.47
CA CYS A 33 5.15 -2.08 12.45
C CYS A 33 4.70 -0.63 12.24
N GLY A 34 3.41 -0.37 12.04
CA GLY A 34 2.86 0.96 11.78
C GLY A 34 3.13 1.51 10.38
N GLY A 35 3.91 0.81 9.55
CA GLY A 35 4.23 1.24 8.19
C GLY A 35 3.00 1.33 7.29
N THR A 36 2.92 2.38 6.48
CA THR A 36 1.83 2.61 5.53
C THR A 36 2.27 2.39 4.10
N PHE A 37 1.41 1.84 3.24
CA PHE A 37 1.73 1.60 1.85
C PHE A 37 0.47 1.51 0.98
N ASN A 38 0.63 1.72 -0.32
CA ASN A 38 -0.45 1.59 -1.29
C ASN A 38 -0.26 0.33 -2.13
N HIS A 39 -1.35 -0.38 -2.39
CA HIS A 39 -1.43 -1.42 -3.40
C HIS A 39 -2.23 -0.89 -4.59
N TYR A 40 -1.63 -0.95 -5.77
CA TYR A 40 -2.26 -0.57 -7.03
C TYR A 40 -2.62 -1.84 -7.77
N SER A 41 -3.89 -1.98 -8.17
CA SER A 41 -4.35 -3.08 -9.01
C SER A 41 -5.15 -2.57 -10.21
N ASP A 42 -4.73 -2.93 -11.41
CA ASP A 42 -5.45 -2.68 -12.65
C ASP A 42 -6.19 -3.95 -13.05
N ALA A 43 -7.52 -3.94 -12.88
CA ALA A 43 -8.37 -5.08 -13.20
C ALA A 43 -8.44 -5.40 -14.71
N SER A 44 -8.10 -4.43 -15.57
CA SER A 44 -8.13 -4.62 -17.03
C SER A 44 -6.87 -5.29 -17.56
N THR A 45 -5.71 -4.98 -16.97
CA THR A 45 -4.42 -5.53 -17.40
C THR A 45 -3.85 -6.60 -16.47
N GLY A 46 -4.44 -6.79 -15.29
CA GLY A 46 -3.93 -7.67 -14.24
C GLY A 46 -2.65 -7.16 -13.57
N LYS A 47 -2.21 -5.93 -13.87
CA LYS A 47 -0.98 -5.37 -13.30
C LYS A 47 -1.20 -4.95 -11.86
N GLU A 48 -0.30 -5.39 -10.99
CA GLU A 48 -0.33 -5.07 -9.57
C GLU A 48 1.05 -4.62 -9.07
N PHE A 49 1.10 -3.63 -8.19
CA PHE A 49 2.34 -3.21 -7.53
C PHE A 49 2.09 -2.53 -6.18
N ILE A 50 3.11 -2.57 -5.32
CA ILE A 50 3.09 -1.95 -3.99
C ILE A 50 4.01 -0.74 -3.96
N LEU A 51 3.52 0.38 -3.47
CA LEU A 51 4.30 1.58 -3.20
C LEU A 51 4.35 1.85 -1.70
N ARG A 52 5.55 1.78 -1.12
CA ARG A 52 5.84 2.20 0.25
C ARG A 52 5.44 3.67 0.44
N SER A 53 4.53 3.95 1.37
CA SER A 53 4.09 5.31 1.68
C SER A 53 4.83 5.78 2.93
N GLY A 54 5.81 6.65 2.72
CA GLY A 54 6.55 7.28 3.80
C GLY A 54 7.06 8.63 3.32
N ARG A 55 7.10 9.62 4.22
CA ARG A 55 7.79 10.87 3.93
C ARG A 55 9.26 10.51 3.69
N ARG A 56 9.84 10.95 2.57
CA ARG A 56 11.28 11.22 2.53
C ARG A 56 11.48 12.19 3.71
N ALA A 57 12.16 11.76 4.77
CA ALA A 57 12.46 12.66 5.87
C ALA A 57 13.23 13.83 5.26
N VAL A 58 12.57 14.96 5.04
CA VAL A 58 13.26 16.22 4.80
C VAL A 58 13.88 16.52 6.15
N LYS A 59 15.15 16.17 6.30
CA LYS A 59 15.96 16.69 7.40
C LYS A 59 16.03 18.20 7.16
N HIS A 60 15.42 18.98 8.06
CA HIS A 60 15.70 20.41 8.17
C HIS A 60 17.10 20.61 8.71
#